data_AF-A0A5E7EY53-F1
#
_entry.id   AF-A0A5E7EY53-F1
#
_cell.length_a   1.000
_cell.length_b   1.000
_cell.length_c   1.000
_cell.angle_alpha   90.00
_cell.angle_beta   90.00
_cell.angle_gamma   90.00
#
_symmetry.space_group_name_H-M   'P 1'
#
loop_
_entity.id
_entity.type
_entity.pdbx_description
1 polymer ?
#
loop_
_entity_poly.entity_id
_entity_poly.type
_entity_poly.pdbx_seq_one_letter_code
_entity_poly.pdbx_strand_id
1 'polypeptide(L)' 'MREDLTPPDLDDWQRLFEDQAYWQQSPDAHYMDLQRLADDLLGQGAIDLQQWQDLRARAEQSHKDSPAINVAREVDDPEA' A
#
# COMPACT_ATOMS: atom_id res chain seq x y z
N MET A 1 11.25 -27.97 -7.83
CA MET A 1 10.01 -27.28 -8.18
C MET A 1 10.33 -25.80 -8.14
N ARG A 2 10.38 -25.14 -9.30
CA ARG A 2 10.25 -23.68 -9.29
C ARG A 2 8.75 -23.50 -9.16
N GLU A 3 8.31 -23.00 -8.02
CA GLU A 3 6.95 -22.51 -7.90
C GLU A 3 6.78 -21.56 -9.09
N ASP A 4 5.79 -21.83 -9.95
CA ASP A 4 5.38 -20.90 -10.99
C ASP A 4 4.94 -19.63 -10.27
N LEU A 5 5.92 -18.77 -9.98
CA LEU A 5 5.73 -17.44 -9.42
C LEU A 5 5.08 -16.65 -10.54
N THR A 6 3.75 -16.74 -10.59
CA THR A 6 2.96 -15.84 -11.40
C THR A 6 3.38 -14.43 -11.01
N PRO A 7 3.84 -13.60 -11.96
CA PRO A 7 4.15 -12.21 -11.66
C PRO A 7 2.90 -11.55 -11.05
N PRO A 8 3.06 -10.67 -10.05
CA PRO A 8 1.92 -10.01 -9.44
C PRO A 8 1.17 -9.19 -10.49
N ASP A 9 -0.15 -9.18 -10.45
CA ASP A 9 -0.99 -8.38 -11.34
C ASP A 9 -1.67 -7.24 -10.59
N LEU A 10 -2.38 -6.37 -11.31
CA LEU A 10 -3.11 -5.25 -10.70
C LEU A 10 -4.14 -5.73 -9.65
N ASP A 11 -4.68 -6.94 -9.81
CA ASP A 11 -5.61 -7.57 -8.86
C ASP A 11 -4.92 -7.88 -7.52
N ASP A 12 -3.65 -8.28 -7.53
CA ASP A 12 -2.87 -8.51 -6.30
C ASP A 12 -2.66 -7.21 -5.54
N TRP A 13 -2.36 -6.11 -6.24
CA TRP A 13 -2.25 -4.79 -5.63
C TRP A 13 -3.59 -4.35 -5.02
N GLN A 14 -4.70 -4.58 -5.73
CA GLN A 14 -6.04 -4.24 -5.25
C GLN A 14 -6.43 -5.05 -4.01
N ARG A 15 -6.20 -6.36 -4.01
CA ARG A 15 -6.47 -7.22 -2.84
C ARG A 15 -5.69 -6.77 -1.62
N LEU A 16 -4.41 -6.45 -1.78
CA LEU A 16 -3.60 -5.93 -0.69
C LEU A 16 -4.17 -4.59 -0.19
N PHE A 17 -4.54 -3.69 -1.10
CA PHE A 17 -5.10 -2.38 -0.75
C PHE A 17 -6.42 -2.51 0.03
N GLU A 18 -7.25 -3.49 -0.32
CA GLU A 18 -8.53 -3.76 0.33
C GLU A 18 -8.41 -4.56 1.65
N ASP A 19 -7.22 -5.08 1.98
CA ASP A 19 -6.97 -5.81 3.23
C ASP A 19 -6.93 -4.87 4.45
N GLN A 20 -8.11 -4.50 4.93
CA GLN A 20 -8.27 -3.64 6.10
C GLN A 20 -7.67 -4.26 7.36
N ALA A 21 -7.66 -5.60 7.48
CA ALA A 21 -7.11 -6.26 8.66
C ALA A 21 -5.59 -6.07 8.71
N TYR A 22 -4.90 -6.22 7.58
CA TYR A 22 -3.48 -5.97 7.50
C TYR A 22 -3.15 -4.48 7.68
N TRP A 23 -3.93 -3.59 7.05
CA TRP A 23 -3.81 -2.15 7.21
C TRP A 23 -3.94 -1.69 8.68
N GLN A 24 -4.91 -2.23 9.43
CA GLN A 24 -5.08 -1.89 10.86
C GLN A 24 -3.96 -2.45 11.74
N GLN A 25 -3.50 -3.67 11.47
CA GLN A 25 -2.48 -4.33 12.28
C GLN A 25 -1.07 -3.79 12.03
N SER A 26 -0.77 -3.40 10.80
CA SER A 26 0.59 -3.00 10.38
C SER A 26 0.52 -2.01 9.22
N PRO A 27 0.08 -0.77 9.47
CA PRO A 27 -0.13 0.23 8.41
C PRO A 27 1.13 0.59 7.64
N ASP A 28 2.29 0.61 8.31
CA ASP A 28 3.58 0.92 7.66
C ASP A 28 4.03 -0.21 6.73
N ALA A 29 3.89 -1.46 7.18
CA ALA A 29 4.23 -2.64 6.36
C ALA A 29 3.26 -2.78 5.17
N HIS A 30 1.96 -2.58 5.40
CA HIS A 30 0.94 -2.54 4.36
C HIS A 30 1.27 -1.50 3.28
N TYR A 31 1.66 -0.29 3.68
CA TYR A 31 2.08 0.77 2.77
C TYR A 31 3.36 0.40 1.99
N MET A 32 4.37 -0.17 2.64
CA MET A 32 5.60 -0.60 1.97
C MET A 32 5.34 -1.70 0.93
N ASP A 33 4.48 -2.68 1.25
CA ASP A 33 4.10 -3.74 0.33
C ASP A 33 3.31 -3.20 -0.88
N LEU A 34 2.40 -2.24 -0.68
CA LEU A 34 1.69 -1.57 -1.77
C LEU A 34 2.62 -0.82 -2.72
N GLN A 35 3.66 -0.16 -2.19
CA GLN A 35 4.67 0.51 -3.02
C GLN A 35 5.49 -0.50 -3.81
N ARG A 36 5.94 -1.57 -3.14
CA ARG A 36 6.73 -2.63 -3.78
C ARG A 36 5.96 -3.29 -4.92
N LEU A 37 4.69 -3.64 -4.71
CA LEU A 37 3.84 -4.19 -5.77
C LEU A 37 3.66 -3.21 -6.92
N ALA A 38 3.47 -1.92 -6.66
CA ALA A 38 3.39 -0.93 -7.73
C ALA A 38 4.69 -0.88 -8.56
N ASP A 39 5.86 -0.90 -7.90
CA ASP A 39 7.16 -0.91 -8.58
C ASP A 39 7.37 -2.19 -9.41
N ASP A 40 6.97 -3.36 -8.90
CA ASP A 40 7.00 -4.63 -9.64
C ASP A 40 6.09 -4.55 -10.89
N LEU A 41 4.86 -4.04 -10.74
CA LEU A 41 3.90 -3.87 -11.84
C LEU A 41 4.42 -2.94 -12.94
N LEU A 42 5.11 -1.86 -12.58
CA LEU A 42 5.77 -0.98 -13.54
C LEU A 42 6.97 -1.67 -14.19
N GLY A 43 7.79 -2.36 -13.39
CA GLY A 43 8.99 -3.08 -13.85
C GLY A 43 8.70 -4.19 -14.85
N GLN A 44 7.58 -4.87 -14.70
CA GLN A 44 7.10 -5.90 -15.64
C GLN A 44 6.28 -5.33 -16.82
N GLY A 45 5.96 -4.03 -16.81
CA GLY A 45 5.15 -3.38 -17.84
C GLY A 45 3.66 -3.74 -17.80
N ALA A 46 3.14 -4.20 -16.66
CA ALA A 46 1.71 -4.47 -16.48
C ALA A 46 0.89 -3.18 -16.30
N ILE A 47 1.55 -2.10 -15.88
CA ILE A 47 0.97 -0.76 -15.79
C ILE A 47 1.91 0.29 -16.38
N ASP A 48 1.35 1.40 -16.85
CA ASP A 48 2.14 2.55 -17.30
C ASP A 48 2.56 3.46 -16.13
N LEU A 49 3.48 4.37 -16.40
CA LEU A 49 3.98 5.36 -15.43
C LEU A 49 2.85 6.20 -14.78
N GLN A 50 1.81 6.54 -15.54
CA GLN A 50 0.66 7.27 -14.99
C GLN A 50 -0.09 6.42 -13.97
N GLN A 51 -0.43 5.19 -14.33
CA GLN A 51 -1.11 4.25 -13.44
C GLN A 51 -0.28 3.98 -12.18
N TRP A 52 1.04 3.83 -12.31
CA TRP A 52 1.94 3.68 -11.17
C TRP A 52 1.90 4.88 -10.21
N GLN A 53 1.90 6.12 -10.73
CA GLN A 53 1.76 7.32 -9.90
C GLN A 53 0.42 7.34 -9.15
N ASP A 54 -0.67 6.99 -9.84
CA ASP A 54 -2.01 6.92 -9.25
C ASP A 54 -2.08 5.86 -8.12
N LEU A 55 -1.46 4.68 -8.30
CA LEU A 55 -1.38 3.65 -7.26
C LEU A 55 -0.60 4.13 -6.03
N ARG A 56 0.57 4.74 -6.24
CA ARG A 56 1.39 5.25 -5.13
C ARG A 56 0.70 6.39 -4.37
N ALA A 57 0.01 7.28 -5.07
CA ALA A 57 -0.76 8.35 -4.44
C ALA A 57 -1.92 7.79 -3.59
N ARG A 58 -2.62 6.76 -4.07
CA ARG A 58 -3.67 6.07 -3.29
C ARG A 58 -3.11 5.39 -2.05
N ALA A 59 -1.98 4.69 -2.17
CA ALA A 59 -1.32 4.05 -1.04
C ALA A 59 -0.86 5.09 0.01
N GLU A 60 -0.29 6.21 -0.44
CA GLU A 60 0.14 7.29 0.46
C GLU A 60 -1.05 7.93 1.20
N GLN A 61 -2.15 8.18 0.49
CA GLN A 61 -3.36 8.73 1.10
C GLN A 61 -3.95 7.79 2.16
N SER A 62 -3.96 6.48 1.89
CA SER A 62 -4.41 5.47 2.85
C SER A 62 -3.46 5.33 4.05
N HIS A 63 -2.15 5.44 3.83
CA HIS A 63 -1.17 5.45 4.93
C HIS A 63 -1.35 6.65 5.84
N LYS A 64 -1.57 7.85 5.28
CA LYS A 64 -1.87 9.06 6.06
C LYS A 64 -3.16 8.97 6.89
N ASP A 65 -4.15 8.23 6.40
CA ASP A 65 -5.41 8.00 7.13
C ASP A 65 -5.31 6.86 8.16
N SER A 66 -4.13 6.23 8.28
CA SER A 66 -3.96 5.05 9.12
C SER A 66 -4.18 5.35 10.61
N PRO A 67 -4.80 4.42 11.35
CA PRO A 67 -5.09 4.61 12.78
C PRO A 67 -3.81 4.87 13.59
N ALA A 68 -2.67 4.28 13.22
CA ALA A 68 -1.40 4.53 13.91
C ALA A 68 -0.91 5.99 13.75
N ILE A 69 -1.06 6.59 12.56
CA ILE A 69 -0.66 7.98 12.31
C ILE A 69 -1.66 8.94 12.96
N ASN A 70 -2.96 8.64 12.86
CA ASN A 70 -4.01 9.45 13.46
C ASN A 70 -3.93 9.44 14.99
N VAL A 71 -3.69 8.28 15.61
CA VAL A 71 -3.44 8.19 17.06
C VAL A 71 -2.16 8.95 17.41
N ALA A 72 -1.05 8.75 16.71
CA ALA A 72 0.20 9.47 16.97
C ALA A 72 0.04 11.00 16.90
N ARG A 73 -0.80 11.50 15.99
CA ARG A 73 -1.15 12.92 15.93
C ARG A 73 -2.03 13.36 17.11
N GLU A 74 -2.98 12.54 17.53
CA GLU A 74 -3.86 12.85 18.66
C GLU A 74 -3.12 12.88 20.01
N VAL A 75 -2.04 12.09 20.18
CA VAL A 75 -1.26 12.10 21.44
C VAL A 75 -0.27 13.28 21.54
N ASP A 76 0.05 13.94 20.42
CA ASP A 76 0.97 15.10 20.40
C ASP A 76 0.24 16.45 20.63
N ASP A 77 -1.10 16.43 20.74
CA ASP A 77 -1.94 17.56 21.15
C ASP A 77 -2.39 17.36 22.62
N PRO A 78 -1.58 17.75 23.63
CA PRO A 78 -1.95 17.65 25.05
C PRO A 78 -2.98 18.70 25.52
N GLU A 79 -3.68 19.39 24.61
CA GLU A 79 -4.62 20.50 24.90
C GLU A 79 -6.08 20.23 24.47
N ALA A 80 -6.56 18.99 24.57
CA ALA A 80 -8.01 18.68 24.47
C ALA A 80 -8.74 18.77 25.82
#